data_AF-A0A174Z3X9-F1
#
_entry.id   AF-A0A174Z3X9-F1
#
_cell.length_a   1.000
_cell.length_b   1.000
_cell.length_c   1.000
_cell.angle_alpha   90.00
_cell.angle_beta   90.00
_cell.angle_gamma   90.00
#
_symmetry.space_group_name_H-M   'P 1'
#
loop_
_entity.id
_entity.type
_entity.pdbx_description
1 polymer ?
#
loop_
_entity_poly.entity_id
_entity_poly.type
_entity_poly.pdbx_seq_one_letter_code
_entity_poly.pdbx_strand_id
1 'polypeptide(L)'
;MEKYEDYLDKWLGGLESEIAFWKRYMETEGDIYYDTFKEHTRKNKNFTLEKHLSGMEEKRMIKFIDVGSGPFSRCGCISDKYNLLVDAVDPLAEIYNILKEKNDLDNGIKIKTGFVELLDKIYEPESYDIVHMSNSLDHSFDAVFGIYQLLNLCKIGGKVILRHAENEAERSEYGGLHQWNLSVHNEEDSFVIWRHGERYDIKKMLDGYADVEWNSDLYENRWKYNEIVITKIKSCPIPENNYADKILERVYSFLLKQLLDKISLKNNNQVIRNQHIMKEIRESYRFDENIKKIEKERNIDIYGMGVVGKLIIDRMNDIGIKPKYIYDREERNYKQYKSIQLGKQKDVENNVVIIAVMREQDSIKGLLINNGYIDDNIYLVDDLV
;
A
#
# COMPACT_ATOMS: atom_id res chain seq x y z
N MET A 1 0.93 13.62 -27.59
CA MET A 1 1.40 14.00 -26.24
C MET A 1 0.45 13.33 -25.28
N GLU A 2 0.94 12.37 -24.49
CA GLU A 2 0.15 11.78 -23.41
C GLU A 2 -0.22 12.89 -22.43
N LYS A 3 -1.40 12.79 -21.81
CA LYS A 3 -1.82 13.77 -20.81
C LYS A 3 -1.19 13.43 -19.48
N TYR A 4 -1.04 14.43 -18.63
CA TYR A 4 -0.67 14.29 -17.22
C TYR A 4 -1.35 13.08 -16.54
N GLU A 5 -2.65 12.91 -16.75
CA GLU A 5 -3.43 11.83 -16.14
C GLU A 5 -2.96 10.43 -16.57
N ASP A 6 -2.44 10.28 -17.79
CA ASP A 6 -1.95 9.00 -18.29
C ASP A 6 -0.66 8.58 -17.53
N TYR A 7 0.20 9.54 -17.21
CA TYR A 7 1.42 9.33 -16.42
C TYR A 7 1.11 9.02 -14.96
N LEU A 8 0.10 9.69 -14.40
CA LEU A 8 -0.38 9.36 -13.06
C LEU A 8 -1.02 7.97 -13.01
N ASP A 9 -1.79 7.57 -14.01
CA ASP A 9 -2.35 6.22 -14.10
C ASP A 9 -1.24 5.15 -14.19
N LYS A 10 -0.16 5.41 -14.96
CA LYS A 10 1.03 4.55 -14.99
C LYS A 10 1.72 4.46 -13.63
N TRP A 11 1.89 5.60 -12.95
CA TRP A 11 2.44 5.66 -11.60
C TRP A 11 1.64 4.80 -10.61
N LEU A 12 0.31 4.92 -10.64
CA LEU A 12 -0.60 4.13 -9.81
C LEU A 12 -0.50 2.62 -10.11
N GLY A 13 -0.33 2.25 -11.38
CA GLY A 13 -0.07 0.87 -11.80
C GLY A 13 1.25 0.29 -11.29
N GLY A 14 2.25 1.14 -11.01
CA GLY A 14 3.55 0.73 -10.49
C GLY A 14 3.60 0.45 -8.97
N LEU A 15 2.59 0.88 -8.22
CA LEU A 15 2.63 0.85 -6.74
C LEU A 15 2.75 -0.55 -6.16
N GLU A 16 2.07 -1.54 -6.75
CA GLU A 16 2.10 -2.91 -6.24
C GLU A 16 3.52 -3.49 -6.28
N SER A 17 4.24 -3.27 -7.39
CA SER A 17 5.61 -3.74 -7.56
C SER A 17 6.57 -3.06 -6.58
N GLU A 18 6.45 -1.74 -6.40
CA GLU A 18 7.29 -0.97 -5.47
C GLU A 18 7.07 -1.41 -4.02
N ILE A 19 5.80 -1.56 -3.61
CA ILE A 19 5.46 -2.04 -2.27
C ILE A 19 5.98 -3.47 -2.06
N ALA A 20 5.82 -4.35 -3.05
CA ALA A 20 6.29 -5.73 -2.98
C ALA A 20 7.83 -5.79 -2.87
N PHE A 21 8.55 -4.93 -3.59
CA PHE A 21 10.00 -4.80 -3.51
C PHE A 21 10.43 -4.43 -2.09
N TRP A 22 9.91 -3.35 -1.52
CA TRP A 22 10.31 -2.90 -0.19
C TRP A 22 9.86 -3.84 0.93
N LYS A 23 8.68 -4.44 0.81
CA LYS A 23 8.24 -5.50 1.73
C LYS A 23 9.23 -6.65 1.75
N ARG A 24 9.61 -7.18 0.58
CA ARG A 24 10.61 -8.24 0.47
C ARG A 24 11.94 -7.79 1.06
N TYR A 25 12.45 -6.63 0.66
CA TYR A 25 13.71 -6.08 1.15
C TYR A 25 13.80 -6.01 2.68
N MET A 26 12.72 -5.63 3.36
CA MET A 26 12.67 -5.59 4.82
C MET A 26 12.54 -6.97 5.46
N GLU A 27 11.71 -7.86 4.89
CA GLU A 27 11.50 -9.21 5.42
C GLU A 27 12.70 -10.14 5.23
N THR A 28 13.53 -9.89 4.21
CA THR A 28 14.72 -10.70 3.91
C THR A 28 16.03 -10.05 4.31
N GLU A 29 15.99 -8.94 5.06
CA GLU A 29 17.15 -8.14 5.49
C GLU A 29 18.11 -7.79 4.34
N GLY A 30 17.55 -7.36 3.22
CA GLY A 30 18.28 -7.06 2.00
C GLY A 30 17.71 -7.80 0.79
N ASP A 31 18.30 -7.54 -0.37
CA ASP A 31 17.98 -8.27 -1.60
C ASP A 31 19.08 -9.30 -1.88
N ILE A 32 18.79 -10.32 -2.69
CA ILE A 32 19.74 -11.37 -3.09
C ILE A 32 21.00 -10.81 -3.78
N TYR A 33 20.96 -9.54 -4.19
CA TYR A 33 22.04 -8.83 -4.89
C TYR A 33 22.81 -7.80 -4.04
N TYR A 34 22.32 -7.41 -2.85
CA TYR A 34 22.85 -6.27 -2.10
C TYR A 34 22.96 -6.51 -0.58
N ASP A 35 24.19 -6.58 -0.07
CA ASP A 35 24.50 -6.54 1.37
C ASP A 35 24.60 -5.08 1.88
N THR A 36 23.53 -4.30 1.67
CA THR A 36 23.46 -2.88 2.09
C THR A 36 22.44 -2.64 3.20
N PHE A 37 21.69 -3.66 3.59
CA PHE A 37 20.57 -3.54 4.52
C PHE A 37 20.99 -2.92 5.85
N LYS A 38 22.06 -3.43 6.47
CA LYS A 38 22.58 -2.90 7.73
C LYS A 38 22.97 -1.43 7.66
N GLU A 39 23.49 -0.98 6.52
CA GLU A 39 23.89 0.41 6.33
C GLU A 39 22.68 1.31 6.07
N HIS A 40 21.67 0.82 5.32
CA HIS A 40 20.43 1.56 5.07
C HIS A 40 19.59 1.71 6.33
N THR A 41 19.51 0.69 7.19
CA THR A 41 18.67 0.69 8.39
C THR A 41 19.37 1.26 9.64
N ARG A 42 20.62 1.71 9.50
CA ARG A 42 21.41 2.25 10.60
C ARG A 42 20.79 3.54 11.16
N LYS A 43 20.47 3.54 12.47
CA LYS A 43 19.84 4.68 13.17
C LYS A 43 20.66 5.97 13.23
N ASN A 44 21.97 5.82 13.35
CA ASN A 44 22.89 6.93 13.60
C ASN A 44 23.84 7.12 12.41
N LYS A 45 23.26 7.25 11.22
CA LYS A 45 24.04 7.43 9.99
C LYS A 45 24.49 8.89 9.85
N ASN A 46 25.78 9.07 9.54
CA ASN A 46 26.37 10.38 9.31
C ASN A 46 25.77 11.04 8.07
N PHE A 47 25.60 12.35 8.13
CA PHE A 47 25.00 13.14 7.08
C PHE A 47 25.92 13.22 5.87
N THR A 48 25.48 12.65 4.75
CA THR A 48 26.34 12.46 3.57
C THR A 48 26.46 13.72 2.69
N LEU A 49 25.66 14.75 2.96
CA LEU A 49 25.63 15.99 2.18
C LEU A 49 26.35 17.16 2.88
N GLU A 50 27.09 16.91 3.97
CA GLU A 50 27.85 17.94 4.69
C GLU A 50 28.78 18.77 3.79
N LYS A 51 29.35 18.17 2.74
CA LYS A 51 30.23 18.85 1.78
C LYS A 51 29.56 20.08 1.15
N HIS A 52 28.23 20.07 1.01
CA HIS A 52 27.47 21.15 0.38
C HIS A 52 27.20 22.34 1.31
N LEU A 53 27.48 22.19 2.61
CA LEU A 53 27.34 23.22 3.65
C LEU A 53 28.65 23.99 3.91
N SER A 54 29.71 23.73 3.12
CA SER A 54 31.01 24.38 3.29
C SER A 54 30.89 25.90 3.35
N GLY A 55 31.53 26.53 4.34
CA GLY A 55 31.49 27.98 4.55
C GLY A 55 30.36 28.47 5.46
N MET A 56 29.42 27.59 5.85
CA MET A 56 28.48 27.88 6.93
C MET A 56 29.13 27.71 8.30
N GLU A 57 28.70 28.52 9.27
CA GLU A 57 29.15 28.47 10.66
C GLU A 57 28.92 27.09 11.30
N GLU A 58 29.90 26.60 12.06
CA GLU A 58 29.77 25.37 12.82
C GLU A 58 28.63 25.47 13.85
N LYS A 59 28.00 24.33 14.14
CA LYS A 59 26.85 24.19 15.06
C LYS A 59 25.62 25.03 14.66
N ARG A 60 25.62 25.67 13.49
CA ARG A 60 24.42 26.24 12.89
C ARG A 60 23.34 25.18 12.75
N MET A 61 22.09 25.60 12.98
CA MET A 61 20.92 24.79 12.68
C MET A 61 20.71 24.72 11.16
N ILE A 62 20.72 23.51 10.61
CA ILE A 62 20.51 23.23 9.19
C ILE A 62 19.19 22.49 9.05
N LYS A 63 18.28 23.05 8.26
CA LYS A 63 17.04 22.37 7.87
C LYS A 63 17.29 21.60 6.58
N PHE A 64 17.10 20.30 6.64
CA PHE A 64 17.28 19.36 5.55
C PHE A 64 15.97 18.60 5.28
N ILE A 65 15.63 18.42 4.01
CA ILE A 65 14.53 17.53 3.59
C ILE A 65 15.01 16.56 2.51
N ASP A 66 14.71 15.27 2.70
CA ASP A 66 14.88 14.22 1.70
C ASP A 66 13.53 13.88 1.07
N VAL A 67 13.37 14.18 -0.22
CA VAL A 67 12.14 14.00 -0.99
C VAL A 67 12.25 12.73 -1.83
N GLY A 68 11.17 11.94 -1.88
CA GLY A 68 11.22 10.59 -2.45
C GLY A 68 12.27 9.75 -1.72
N SER A 69 12.27 9.83 -0.39
CA SER A 69 13.36 9.32 0.46
C SER A 69 13.45 7.79 0.50
N GLY A 70 12.41 7.09 0.01
CA GLY A 70 12.19 5.69 0.33
C GLY A 70 11.99 5.48 1.84
N PRO A 71 12.04 4.22 2.33
CA PRO A 71 11.75 3.88 3.73
C PRO A 71 12.82 4.29 4.75
N PHE A 72 14.03 4.63 4.29
CA PHE A 72 15.15 4.88 5.20
C PHE A 72 15.87 6.21 5.00
N SER A 73 15.68 6.94 3.89
CA SER A 73 16.58 8.04 3.50
C SER A 73 18.04 7.60 3.37
N ARG A 74 18.70 7.98 2.27
CA ARG A 74 20.12 7.62 2.07
C ARG A 74 21.08 8.57 2.76
N CYS A 75 20.58 9.73 3.20
CA CYS A 75 21.41 10.86 3.56
C CYS A 75 21.96 10.81 4.98
N GLY A 76 21.38 10.01 5.89
CA GLY A 76 21.71 10.05 7.32
C GLY A 76 21.19 11.30 8.02
N CYS A 77 21.28 11.34 9.35
CA CYS A 77 20.67 12.38 10.18
C CYS A 77 21.60 12.95 11.27
N ILE A 78 22.87 12.55 11.30
CA ILE A 78 23.85 13.00 12.31
C ILE A 78 24.98 13.79 11.67
N SER A 79 25.35 14.90 12.28
CA SER A 79 26.52 15.69 11.90
C SER A 79 27.31 16.12 13.13
N ASP A 80 28.63 15.98 13.06
CA ASP A 80 29.53 16.52 14.10
C ASP A 80 29.70 18.04 13.96
N LYS A 81 29.50 18.56 12.74
CA LYS A 81 29.71 19.97 12.40
C LYS A 81 28.46 20.82 12.54
N TYR A 82 27.27 20.26 12.31
CA TYR A 82 26.03 21.03 12.21
C TYR A 82 24.91 20.42 13.08
N ASN A 83 23.95 21.25 13.48
CA ASN A 83 22.74 20.79 14.15
C ASN A 83 21.64 20.52 13.10
N LEU A 84 21.31 19.26 12.85
CA LEU A 84 20.39 18.89 11.76
C LEU A 84 18.94 18.81 12.24
N LEU A 85 18.04 19.46 11.49
CA LEU A 85 16.61 19.19 11.51
C LEU A 85 16.25 18.51 10.19
N VAL A 86 15.89 17.22 10.26
CA VAL A 86 15.68 16.36 9.10
C VAL A 86 14.19 16.06 8.94
N ASP A 87 13.64 16.37 7.77
CA ASP A 87 12.38 15.84 7.29
C ASP A 87 12.63 14.82 6.17
N ALA A 88 11.77 13.81 6.08
CA ALA A 88 11.75 12.85 4.98
C ALA A 88 10.32 12.73 4.47
N VAL A 89 10.15 12.78 3.15
CA VAL A 89 8.84 12.72 2.50
C VAL A 89 8.87 11.75 1.33
N ASP A 90 7.82 10.95 1.21
CA ASP A 90 7.67 9.97 0.14
C ASP A 90 6.18 9.67 -0.11
N PRO A 91 5.71 9.47 -1.36
CA PRO A 91 4.32 9.10 -1.61
C PRO A 91 3.88 7.80 -0.91
N LEU A 92 4.81 6.87 -0.66
CA LEU A 92 4.55 5.56 -0.05
C LEU A 92 4.89 5.50 1.45
N ALA A 93 5.16 6.65 2.07
CA ALA A 93 5.59 6.74 3.47
C ALA A 93 4.72 5.98 4.47
N GLU A 94 3.39 6.03 4.31
CA GLU A 94 2.46 5.30 5.18
C GLU A 94 2.74 3.79 5.18
N ILE A 95 2.89 3.20 4.00
CA ILE A 95 3.20 1.77 3.86
C ILE A 95 4.62 1.47 4.37
N TYR A 96 5.60 2.33 4.07
CA TYR A 96 6.96 2.15 4.58
C TYR A 96 7.02 2.17 6.10
N ASN A 97 6.31 3.07 6.77
CA ASN A 97 6.26 3.13 8.22
C ASN A 97 5.60 1.85 8.79
N ILE A 98 4.50 1.37 8.20
CA ILE A 98 3.85 0.10 8.61
C ILE A 98 4.81 -1.09 8.44
N LEU A 99 5.54 -1.15 7.33
CA LEU A 99 6.49 -2.25 7.08
C LEU A 99 7.66 -2.18 8.07
N LYS A 100 8.18 -0.99 8.37
CA LYS A 100 9.22 -0.81 9.39
C LYS A 100 8.79 -1.28 10.77
N GLU A 101 7.59 -0.88 11.20
CA GLU A 101 7.02 -1.31 12.49
C GLU A 101 6.85 -2.83 12.56
N LYS A 102 6.36 -3.46 11.49
CA LYS A 102 6.19 -4.93 11.44
C LYS A 102 7.49 -5.73 11.49
N ASN A 103 8.61 -5.12 11.08
CA ASN A 103 9.93 -5.75 11.04
C ASN A 103 10.86 -5.23 12.14
N ASP A 104 10.33 -4.50 13.15
CA ASP A 104 11.10 -3.91 14.25
C ASP A 104 12.28 -3.03 13.77
N LEU A 105 12.11 -2.31 12.67
CA LEU A 105 13.13 -1.45 12.07
C LEU A 105 12.96 0.02 12.48
N ASP A 106 13.96 0.57 13.17
CA ASP A 106 14.04 2.00 13.51
C ASP A 106 15.40 2.59 13.14
N ASN A 107 15.44 3.34 12.03
CA ASN A 107 16.61 4.07 11.58
C ASN A 107 16.60 5.56 12.00
N GLY A 108 15.74 5.95 12.95
CA GLY A 108 15.68 7.31 13.48
C GLY A 108 15.01 8.33 12.54
N ILE A 109 14.49 7.88 11.40
CA ILE A 109 13.82 8.73 10.41
C ILE A 109 12.36 8.28 10.30
N LYS A 110 11.44 9.23 10.55
CA LYS A 110 10.01 9.06 10.31
C LYS A 110 9.65 9.78 9.02
N ILE A 111 8.99 9.08 8.12
CA ILE A 111 8.69 9.59 6.78
C ILE A 111 7.25 10.08 6.75
N LYS A 112 7.01 11.23 6.12
CA LYS A 112 5.68 11.80 5.90
C LYS A 112 5.21 11.47 4.49
N THR A 113 3.91 11.24 4.32
CA THR A 113 3.32 11.04 3.00
C THR A 113 3.29 12.35 2.23
N GLY A 114 3.80 12.36 1.00
CA GLY A 114 3.72 13.53 0.13
C GLY A 114 4.29 13.27 -1.27
N PHE A 115 3.63 13.85 -2.28
CA PHE A 115 4.09 13.86 -3.67
C PHE A 115 5.01 15.06 -3.88
N VAL A 116 6.08 14.90 -4.66
CA VAL A 116 7.00 16.01 -4.96
C VAL A 116 6.25 17.16 -5.63
N GLU A 117 5.29 16.83 -6.48
CA GLU A 117 4.46 17.77 -7.21
C GLU A 117 3.41 18.48 -6.33
N LEU A 118 3.29 18.14 -5.04
CA LEU A 118 2.33 18.76 -4.09
C LEU A 118 2.99 19.21 -2.78
N LEU A 119 4.31 19.36 -2.74
CA LEU A 119 5.03 19.78 -1.53
C LEU A 119 4.61 21.15 -0.99
N ASP A 120 4.19 22.09 -1.86
CA ASP A 120 3.66 23.41 -1.48
C ASP A 120 2.37 23.32 -0.64
N LYS A 121 1.67 22.18 -0.65
CA LYS A 121 0.49 21.94 0.20
C LYS A 121 0.85 21.46 1.60
N ILE A 122 2.11 21.08 1.83
CA ILE A 122 2.57 20.43 3.07
C ILE A 122 3.59 21.32 3.79
N TYR A 123 4.42 22.02 3.04
CA TYR A 123 5.57 22.75 3.55
C TYR A 123 5.54 24.21 3.12
N GLU A 124 5.98 25.08 4.04
CA GLU A 124 6.15 26.49 3.77
C GLU A 124 7.30 26.72 2.77
N PRO A 125 7.17 27.66 1.83
CA PRO A 125 8.23 28.00 0.89
C PRO A 125 9.48 28.50 1.63
N GLU A 126 10.63 28.34 0.99
CA GLU A 126 11.93 28.87 1.43
C GLU A 126 12.31 28.48 2.87
N SER A 127 11.98 27.25 3.25
CA SER A 127 12.16 26.73 4.62
C SER A 127 13.44 25.94 4.83
N TYR A 128 14.03 25.37 3.77
CA TYR A 128 15.12 24.39 3.86
C TYR A 128 16.43 24.94 3.31
N ASP A 129 17.52 24.69 4.02
CA ASP A 129 18.89 25.04 3.58
C ASP A 129 19.37 24.04 2.51
N ILE A 130 19.03 22.75 2.69
CA ILE A 130 19.27 21.68 1.72
C ILE A 130 17.97 20.94 1.44
N VAL A 131 17.64 20.84 0.15
CA VAL A 131 16.56 19.99 -0.36
C VAL A 131 17.22 18.89 -1.20
N HIS A 132 16.89 17.64 -0.98
CA HIS A 132 17.52 16.53 -1.69
C HIS A 132 16.48 15.58 -2.27
N MET A 133 16.82 14.97 -3.40
CA MET A 133 16.05 13.90 -4.02
C MET A 133 17.01 12.96 -4.74
N SER A 134 16.96 11.66 -4.47
CA SER A 134 17.91 10.70 -5.04
C SER A 134 17.19 9.52 -5.65
N ASN A 135 17.37 9.34 -6.96
CA ASN A 135 16.83 8.26 -7.78
C ASN A 135 15.32 8.07 -7.64
N SER A 136 14.62 9.20 -7.60
CA SER A 136 13.16 9.24 -7.44
C SER A 136 12.48 10.32 -8.29
N LEU A 137 13.22 11.25 -8.90
CA LEU A 137 12.65 12.29 -9.76
C LEU A 137 12.19 11.71 -11.10
N ASP A 138 12.83 10.64 -11.55
CA ASP A 138 12.37 9.83 -12.67
C ASP A 138 11.07 9.08 -12.36
N HIS A 139 10.73 8.91 -11.08
CA HIS A 139 9.46 8.32 -10.64
C HIS A 139 8.30 9.32 -10.62
N SER A 140 8.56 10.61 -10.81
CA SER A 140 7.53 11.65 -10.85
C SER A 140 6.64 11.50 -12.06
N PHE A 141 5.36 11.84 -11.91
CA PHE A 141 4.48 11.99 -13.07
C PHE A 141 4.78 13.30 -13.82
N ASP A 142 5.32 14.30 -13.11
CA ASP A 142 5.85 15.55 -13.69
C ASP A 142 7.16 15.95 -13.00
N ALA A 143 8.28 15.48 -13.57
CA ALA A 143 9.61 15.74 -13.05
C ALA A 143 10.01 17.23 -13.13
N VAL A 144 9.58 17.94 -14.17
CA VAL A 144 9.92 19.36 -14.35
C VAL A 144 9.19 20.20 -13.30
N PHE A 145 7.91 19.92 -13.07
CA PHE A 145 7.17 20.55 -11.99
C PHE A 145 7.74 20.18 -10.61
N GLY A 146 8.21 18.93 -10.46
CA GLY A 146 8.96 18.51 -9.29
C GLY A 146 10.15 19.42 -8.98
N ILE A 147 10.95 19.80 -9.98
CA ILE A 147 12.07 20.76 -9.80
C ILE A 147 11.59 22.11 -9.24
N TYR A 148 10.48 22.65 -9.76
CA TYR A 148 9.90 23.90 -9.23
C TYR A 148 9.48 23.77 -7.76
N GLN A 149 8.88 22.64 -7.39
CA GLN A 149 8.47 22.38 -6.00
C GLN A 149 9.68 22.26 -5.06
N LEU A 150 10.74 21.57 -5.48
CA LEU A 150 11.99 21.47 -4.71
C LEU A 150 12.63 22.86 -4.51
N LEU A 151 12.67 23.68 -5.58
CA LEU A 151 13.15 25.06 -5.50
C LEU A 151 12.25 25.97 -4.65
N ASN A 152 10.94 25.73 -4.62
CA ASN A 152 10.03 26.46 -3.77
C ASN A 152 10.35 26.24 -2.29
N LEU A 153 10.63 24.99 -1.88
CA LEU A 153 11.04 24.68 -0.51
C LEU A 153 12.42 25.23 -0.14
N CYS A 154 13.30 25.34 -1.12
CA CYS A 154 14.68 25.76 -0.92
C CYS A 154 14.77 27.27 -0.60
N LYS A 155 15.56 27.62 0.42
CA LYS A 155 15.91 29.02 0.72
C LYS A 155 16.67 29.65 -0.43
N ILE A 156 16.57 30.98 -0.57
CA ILE A 156 17.52 31.74 -1.37
C ILE A 156 18.94 31.54 -0.79
N GLY A 157 19.90 31.20 -1.65
CA GLY A 157 21.25 30.76 -1.29
C GLY A 157 21.35 29.31 -0.80
N GLY A 158 20.22 28.62 -0.63
CA GLY A 158 20.17 27.19 -0.36
C GLY A 158 20.40 26.35 -1.62
N LYS A 159 20.51 25.03 -1.44
CA LYS A 159 20.78 24.10 -2.54
C LYS A 159 19.71 23.02 -2.65
N VAL A 160 19.28 22.77 -3.88
CA VAL A 160 18.61 21.51 -4.26
C VAL A 160 19.69 20.57 -4.80
N ILE A 161 19.79 19.36 -4.26
CA ILE A 161 20.77 18.36 -4.66
C ILE A 161 20.03 17.14 -5.18
N LEU A 162 20.31 16.78 -6.43
CA LEU A 162 19.71 15.63 -7.10
C LEU A 162 20.78 14.59 -7.37
N ARG A 163 20.43 13.30 -7.23
CA ARG A 163 21.30 12.18 -7.59
C ARG A 163 20.53 11.18 -8.42
N HIS A 164 20.93 10.94 -9.68
CA HIS A 164 20.17 10.07 -10.57
C HIS A 164 21.07 9.20 -11.44
N ALA A 165 20.57 8.03 -11.81
CA ALA A 165 21.17 7.24 -12.86
C ALA A 165 20.82 7.83 -14.24
N GLU A 166 21.79 7.85 -15.16
CA GLU A 166 21.64 8.43 -16.51
C GLU A 166 20.56 7.72 -17.36
N ASN A 167 19.50 8.39 -17.80
CA ASN A 167 18.44 7.80 -18.65
C ASN A 167 17.89 6.46 -18.12
N GLU A 168 17.45 6.43 -16.86
CA GLU A 168 16.93 5.20 -16.22
C GLU A 168 15.61 4.72 -16.83
N ALA A 169 14.74 5.64 -17.27
CA ALA A 169 13.49 5.28 -17.94
C ALA A 169 13.74 4.51 -19.24
N GLU A 170 14.69 4.88 -20.11
CA GLU A 170 15.03 4.05 -21.28
C GLU A 170 15.55 2.67 -20.91
N ARG A 171 16.43 2.60 -19.90
CA ARG A 171 17.04 1.32 -19.46
C ARG A 171 16.03 0.36 -18.83
N SER A 172 14.95 0.91 -18.26
CA SER A 172 13.82 0.16 -17.70
C SER A 172 12.64 0.04 -18.68
N GLU A 173 12.82 0.45 -19.94
CA GLU A 173 11.77 0.43 -20.98
C GLU A 173 10.50 1.22 -20.58
N TYR A 174 10.67 2.29 -19.79
CA TYR A 174 9.61 3.09 -19.17
C TYR A 174 8.66 2.26 -18.31
N GLY A 175 9.17 1.18 -17.72
CA GLY A 175 8.42 0.24 -16.90
C GLY A 175 8.24 0.71 -15.45
N GLY A 176 7.08 0.40 -14.88
CA GLY A 176 6.77 0.70 -13.48
C GLY A 176 6.74 2.20 -13.21
N LEU A 177 7.55 2.65 -12.24
CA LEU A 177 7.60 4.05 -11.84
C LEU A 177 8.52 4.91 -12.72
N HIS A 178 9.48 4.33 -13.44
CA HIS A 178 10.50 5.08 -14.18
C HIS A 178 9.91 5.74 -15.45
N GLN A 179 9.52 7.01 -15.35
CA GLN A 179 8.79 7.73 -16.41
C GLN A 179 9.61 8.82 -17.11
N TRP A 180 10.71 9.26 -16.51
CA TRP A 180 11.58 10.30 -17.07
C TRP A 180 13.03 9.87 -17.19
N ASN A 181 13.67 10.33 -18.24
CA ASN A 181 15.11 10.28 -18.39
C ASN A 181 15.73 11.55 -17.88
N LEU A 182 16.85 11.40 -17.16
CA LEU A 182 17.66 12.48 -16.66
C LEU A 182 19.06 12.30 -17.23
N SER A 183 19.57 13.34 -17.87
CA SER A 183 20.81 13.28 -18.63
C SER A 183 21.70 14.48 -18.39
N VAL A 184 22.98 14.22 -18.25
CA VAL A 184 24.06 15.22 -18.39
C VAL A 184 25.02 14.88 -19.54
N HIS A 185 24.87 13.70 -20.13
CA HIS A 185 25.63 13.24 -21.31
C HIS A 185 24.80 13.47 -22.58
N ASN A 186 24.68 14.73 -23.00
CA ASN A 186 23.86 15.14 -24.12
C ASN A 186 24.53 16.25 -24.96
N GLU A 187 24.01 16.47 -26.17
CA GLU A 187 24.55 17.45 -27.11
C GLU A 187 24.39 18.90 -26.63
N GLU A 188 23.43 19.15 -25.75
CA GLU A 188 23.16 20.47 -25.19
C GLU A 188 24.18 20.91 -24.12
N ASP A 189 25.05 20.00 -23.65
CA ASP A 189 25.99 20.23 -22.54
C ASP A 189 25.29 20.87 -21.33
N SER A 190 24.16 20.27 -20.95
CA SER A 190 23.27 20.76 -19.90
C SER A 190 22.64 19.61 -19.11
N PHE A 191 22.00 19.94 -18.00
CA PHE A 191 21.10 19.01 -17.32
C PHE A 191 19.75 18.97 -18.05
N VAL A 192 19.47 17.84 -18.69
CA VAL A 192 18.29 17.62 -19.51
C VAL A 192 17.37 16.58 -18.86
N ILE A 193 16.09 16.92 -18.76
CA ILE A 193 15.02 15.99 -18.38
C ILE A 193 14.15 15.74 -19.61
N TRP A 194 13.91 14.48 -19.94
CA TRP A 194 13.20 14.15 -21.18
C TRP A 194 12.44 12.83 -21.11
N ARG A 195 11.49 12.65 -22.03
CA ARG A 195 10.76 11.40 -22.31
C ARG A 195 10.23 11.44 -23.73
N HIS A 196 9.43 10.46 -24.15
CA HIS A 196 8.89 10.45 -25.51
C HIS A 196 8.05 11.70 -25.81
N GLY A 197 8.51 12.52 -26.75
CA GLY A 197 7.84 13.74 -27.19
C GLY A 197 8.09 14.99 -26.33
N GLU A 198 8.91 14.90 -25.28
CA GLU A 198 9.20 16.00 -24.36
C GLU A 198 10.69 16.04 -23.99
N ARG A 199 11.29 17.23 -24.03
CA ARG A 199 12.72 17.43 -23.72
C ARG A 199 12.93 18.83 -23.18
N TYR A 200 13.53 18.91 -21.99
CA TYR A 200 13.64 20.14 -21.22
C TYR A 200 15.09 20.37 -20.80
N ASP A 201 15.62 21.53 -21.17
CA ASP A 201 16.93 22.01 -20.69
C ASP A 201 16.72 22.79 -19.39
N ILE A 202 17.00 22.14 -18.26
CA ILE A 202 16.68 22.66 -16.93
C ILE A 202 17.53 23.89 -16.60
N LYS A 203 18.79 23.91 -17.03
CA LYS A 203 19.67 25.07 -16.83
C LYS A 203 19.11 26.30 -17.52
N LYS A 204 18.65 26.18 -18.78
CA LYS A 204 18.01 27.30 -19.50
C LYS A 204 16.69 27.72 -18.86
N MET A 205 15.87 26.77 -18.41
CA MET A 205 14.57 27.08 -17.78
C MET A 205 14.72 27.83 -16.46
N LEU A 206 15.79 27.56 -15.71
CA LEU A 206 16.06 28.18 -14.42
C LEU A 206 16.96 29.42 -14.51
N ASP A 207 17.27 29.89 -15.73
CA ASP A 207 18.16 31.02 -15.93
C ASP A 207 17.70 32.27 -15.14
N GLY A 208 18.65 32.86 -14.44
CA GLY A 208 18.42 33.96 -13.51
C GLY A 208 17.66 33.62 -12.23
N TYR A 209 17.10 32.41 -12.06
CA TYR A 209 16.46 31.94 -10.83
C TYR A 209 17.39 31.09 -9.95
N ALA A 210 18.23 30.27 -10.59
CA ALA A 210 19.19 29.41 -9.92
C ALA A 210 20.40 29.11 -10.81
N ASP A 211 21.54 28.84 -10.17
CA ASP A 211 22.72 28.29 -10.83
C ASP A 211 22.63 26.76 -10.83
N VAL A 212 22.83 26.14 -11.99
CA VAL A 212 22.79 24.68 -12.16
C VAL A 212 24.17 24.16 -12.53
N GLU A 213 24.72 23.32 -11.66
CA GLU A 213 26.01 22.64 -11.82
C GLU A 213 25.83 21.13 -11.69
N TRP A 214 26.74 20.32 -12.24
CA TRP A 214 26.70 18.87 -12.09
C TRP A 214 28.08 18.23 -12.03
N ASN A 215 28.13 17.06 -11.40
CA ASN A 215 29.25 16.13 -11.42
C ASN A 215 28.74 14.80 -11.99
N SER A 216 29.32 14.35 -13.10
CA SER A 216 28.90 13.10 -13.75
C SER A 216 29.72 11.90 -13.31
N ASP A 217 29.17 10.71 -13.55
CA ASP A 217 29.88 9.43 -13.42
C ASP A 217 30.47 9.15 -12.03
N LEU A 218 29.77 9.61 -11.00
CA LEU A 218 30.09 9.33 -9.61
C LEU A 218 29.68 7.90 -9.23
N TYR A 219 30.29 7.38 -8.16
CA TYR A 219 30.00 6.04 -7.65
C TYR A 219 29.71 6.08 -6.14
N GLU A 220 28.65 5.39 -5.75
CA GLU A 220 28.38 5.00 -4.36
C GLU A 220 28.32 3.48 -4.33
N ASN A 221 29.39 2.85 -3.83
CA ASN A 221 29.61 1.41 -3.95
C ASN A 221 29.57 0.96 -5.42
N ARG A 222 28.50 0.26 -5.82
CA ARG A 222 28.28 -0.22 -7.20
C ARG A 222 27.31 0.64 -8.00
N TRP A 223 26.65 1.61 -7.37
CA TRP A 223 25.68 2.46 -8.03
C TRP A 223 26.40 3.64 -8.69
N LYS A 224 26.31 3.72 -10.02
CA LYS A 224 26.79 4.85 -10.82
C LYS A 224 25.68 5.89 -10.93
N TYR A 225 25.98 7.14 -10.59
CA TYR A 225 25.02 8.25 -10.61
C TYR A 225 25.68 9.56 -11.03
N ASN A 226 24.86 10.52 -11.44
CA ASN A 226 25.24 11.92 -11.61
C ASN A 226 24.66 12.75 -10.46
N GLU A 227 25.42 13.71 -9.95
CA GLU A 227 24.97 14.67 -8.94
C GLU A 227 24.71 16.02 -9.61
N ILE A 228 23.49 16.55 -9.48
CA ILE A 228 23.13 17.90 -9.93
C ILE A 228 22.97 18.76 -8.69
N VAL A 229 23.59 19.94 -8.69
CA VAL A 229 23.50 20.94 -7.62
C VAL A 229 22.86 22.19 -8.20
N ILE A 230 21.70 22.55 -7.68
CA ILE A 230 20.96 23.75 -8.08
C ILE A 230 20.99 24.72 -6.90
N THR A 231 21.73 25.83 -7.05
CA THR A 231 21.84 26.88 -6.03
C THR A 231 20.82 27.97 -6.33
N LYS A 232 19.85 28.17 -5.44
CA LYS A 232 18.76 29.14 -5.66
C LYS A 232 19.27 30.57 -5.46
N ILE A 233 19.08 31.44 -6.46
CA ILE A 233 19.52 32.84 -6.43
C ILE A 233 18.37 33.78 -6.04
N LYS A 234 17.16 33.49 -6.52
CA LYS A 234 15.95 34.28 -6.25
C LYS A 234 14.72 33.38 -6.17
N SER A 235 13.64 33.89 -5.61
CA SER A 235 12.36 33.19 -5.58
C SER A 235 11.89 32.86 -7.00
N CYS A 236 11.52 31.61 -7.21
CA CYS A 236 11.04 31.08 -8.49
C CYS A 236 9.53 30.87 -8.39
N PRO A 237 8.70 31.56 -9.21
CA PRO A 237 7.27 31.32 -9.22
C PRO A 237 6.97 29.87 -9.59
N ILE A 238 6.16 29.20 -8.79
CA ILE A 238 5.65 27.87 -9.13
C ILE A 238 4.60 28.04 -10.24
N PRO A 239 4.70 27.28 -11.36
CA PRO A 239 3.67 27.27 -12.37
C PRO A 239 2.29 26.86 -11.81
N GLU A 240 1.23 27.56 -12.19
CA GLU A 240 -0.13 27.14 -11.83
C GLU A 240 -0.48 25.81 -12.51
N ASN A 241 -1.09 24.89 -11.75
CA ASN A 241 -1.57 23.61 -12.24
C ASN A 241 -2.79 23.15 -11.42
N ASN A 242 -3.44 22.08 -11.89
CA ASN A 242 -4.58 21.44 -11.23
C ASN A 242 -4.25 20.02 -10.74
N TYR A 243 -2.96 19.72 -10.48
CA TYR A 243 -2.49 18.38 -10.14
C TYR A 243 -3.12 17.85 -8.87
N ALA A 244 -3.37 18.70 -7.87
CA ALA A 244 -4.04 18.27 -6.63
C ALA A 244 -5.42 17.67 -6.90
N ASP A 245 -6.25 18.34 -7.69
CA ASP A 245 -7.60 17.88 -8.03
C ASP A 245 -7.54 16.60 -8.89
N LYS A 246 -6.61 16.56 -9.84
CA LYS A 246 -6.39 15.40 -10.72
C LYS A 246 -5.90 14.18 -9.96
N ILE A 247 -4.98 14.36 -9.02
CA ILE A 247 -4.52 13.29 -8.13
C ILE A 247 -5.68 12.75 -7.32
N LEU A 248 -6.47 13.62 -6.69
CA LEU A 248 -7.60 13.20 -5.90
C LEU A 248 -8.59 12.36 -6.74
N GLU A 249 -8.96 12.86 -7.92
CA GLU A 249 -9.88 12.16 -8.84
C GLU A 249 -9.34 10.76 -9.22
N ARG A 250 -8.08 10.69 -9.65
CA ARG A 250 -7.48 9.47 -10.19
C ARG A 250 -7.15 8.45 -9.10
N VAL A 251 -6.56 8.87 -7.99
CA VAL A 251 -6.27 7.99 -6.84
C VAL A 251 -7.57 7.43 -6.27
N TYR A 252 -8.61 8.26 -6.13
CA TYR A 252 -9.90 7.78 -5.63
C TYR A 252 -10.54 6.78 -6.60
N SER A 253 -10.53 7.05 -7.91
CA SER A 253 -11.00 6.10 -8.91
C SER A 253 -10.23 4.78 -8.88
N PHE A 254 -8.89 4.84 -8.76
CA PHE A 254 -8.03 3.67 -8.65
C PHE A 254 -8.38 2.84 -7.41
N LEU A 255 -8.53 3.48 -6.24
CA LEU A 255 -8.95 2.82 -5.00
C LEU A 255 -10.30 2.10 -5.17
N LEU A 256 -11.30 2.77 -5.78
CA LEU A 256 -12.61 2.16 -6.01
C LEU A 256 -12.54 0.93 -6.91
N LYS A 257 -11.72 0.95 -7.97
CA LYS A 257 -11.50 -0.21 -8.86
C LYS A 257 -10.86 -1.37 -8.09
N GLN A 258 -9.81 -1.11 -7.32
CA GLN A 258 -9.15 -2.13 -6.48
C GLN A 258 -10.12 -2.76 -5.46
N LEU A 259 -10.99 -1.95 -4.85
CA LEU A 259 -12.03 -2.44 -3.94
C LEU A 259 -13.08 -3.28 -4.67
N LEU A 260 -13.52 -2.88 -5.86
CA LEU A 260 -14.46 -3.63 -6.68
C LEU A 260 -13.91 -5.01 -7.03
N ASP A 261 -12.65 -5.09 -7.45
CA ASP A 261 -11.98 -6.35 -7.80
C ASP A 261 -11.83 -7.26 -6.57
N LYS A 262 -11.52 -6.69 -5.41
CA LYS A 262 -11.48 -7.45 -4.14
C LYS A 262 -12.84 -7.99 -3.71
N ILE A 263 -13.92 -7.26 -3.99
CA ILE A 263 -15.30 -7.68 -3.69
C ILE A 263 -15.77 -8.76 -4.67
N SER A 264 -15.49 -8.60 -5.97
CA SER A 264 -15.93 -9.52 -7.01
C SER A 264 -15.36 -10.94 -6.80
N LEU A 265 -14.11 -11.03 -6.34
CA LEU A 265 -13.45 -12.31 -5.99
C LEU A 265 -14.10 -13.03 -4.80
N LYS A 266 -14.78 -12.33 -3.89
CA LYS A 266 -15.33 -12.93 -2.64
C LYS A 266 -16.80 -13.30 -2.70
N ASN A 267 -17.61 -12.65 -3.54
CA ASN A 267 -19.07 -12.75 -3.44
C ASN A 267 -19.75 -13.75 -4.39
N ASN A 268 -19.20 -14.02 -5.58
CA ASN A 268 -19.91 -14.85 -6.55
C ASN A 268 -19.91 -16.34 -6.18
N ASN A 269 -18.77 -16.89 -5.73
CA ASN A 269 -18.66 -18.31 -5.36
C ASN A 269 -19.62 -18.71 -4.23
N GLN A 270 -19.80 -17.82 -3.25
CA GLN A 270 -20.69 -18.07 -2.11
C GLN A 270 -22.17 -18.07 -2.53
N VAL A 271 -22.57 -17.13 -3.39
CA VAL A 271 -23.94 -17.08 -3.91
C VAL A 271 -24.22 -18.30 -4.78
N ILE A 272 -23.29 -18.69 -5.65
CA ILE A 272 -23.42 -19.87 -6.51
C ILE A 272 -23.53 -21.16 -5.66
N ARG A 273 -22.67 -21.34 -4.65
CA ARG A 273 -22.75 -22.50 -3.75
C ARG A 273 -24.07 -22.54 -2.98
N ASN A 274 -24.54 -21.40 -2.47
CA ASN A 274 -25.86 -21.32 -1.83
C ASN A 274 -26.99 -21.69 -2.81
N GLN A 275 -26.95 -21.20 -4.05
CA GLN A 275 -27.94 -21.55 -5.07
C GLN A 275 -27.95 -23.05 -5.36
N HIS A 276 -26.77 -23.66 -5.50
CA HIS A 276 -26.65 -25.09 -5.75
C HIS A 276 -27.20 -25.93 -4.59
N ILE A 277 -26.77 -25.66 -3.35
CA ILE A 277 -27.29 -26.37 -2.16
C ILE A 277 -28.80 -26.16 -2.00
N MET A 278 -29.29 -24.94 -2.18
CA MET A 278 -30.74 -24.68 -2.10
C MET A 278 -31.52 -25.44 -3.17
N LYS A 279 -30.93 -25.64 -4.35
CA LYS A 279 -31.54 -26.46 -5.41
C LYS A 279 -31.59 -27.93 -4.97
N GLU A 280 -30.48 -28.49 -4.50
CA GLU A 280 -30.45 -29.87 -4.02
C GLU A 280 -31.42 -30.12 -2.86
N ILE A 281 -31.48 -29.22 -1.86
CA ILE A 281 -32.44 -29.32 -0.74
C ILE A 281 -33.91 -29.32 -1.23
N ARG A 282 -34.21 -28.62 -2.33
CA ARG A 282 -35.57 -28.51 -2.89
C ARG A 282 -35.94 -29.69 -3.78
N GLU A 283 -34.99 -30.18 -4.57
CA GLU A 283 -35.23 -31.13 -5.66
C GLU A 283 -34.86 -32.57 -5.30
N SER A 284 -33.98 -32.78 -4.32
CA SER A 284 -33.50 -34.09 -3.91
C SER A 284 -34.27 -34.64 -2.71
N TYR A 285 -34.78 -35.88 -2.85
CA TYR A 285 -35.35 -36.63 -1.71
C TYR A 285 -34.29 -37.04 -0.67
N ARG A 286 -33.00 -36.98 -1.04
CA ARG A 286 -31.88 -37.41 -0.19
C ARG A 286 -31.76 -36.58 1.08
N PHE A 287 -32.03 -35.28 1.00
CA PHE A 287 -32.06 -34.41 2.17
C PHE A 287 -33.11 -34.87 3.18
N ASP A 288 -34.36 -35.07 2.74
CA ASP A 288 -35.46 -35.51 3.59
C ASP A 288 -35.18 -36.90 4.22
N GLU A 289 -34.60 -37.83 3.46
CA GLU A 289 -34.23 -39.17 3.96
C GLU A 289 -33.14 -39.11 5.04
N ASN A 290 -32.09 -38.32 4.81
CA ASN A 290 -31.00 -38.16 5.77
C ASN A 290 -31.50 -37.51 7.06
N ILE A 291 -32.31 -36.46 6.97
CA ILE A 291 -32.91 -35.81 8.15
C ILE A 291 -33.79 -36.79 8.94
N LYS A 292 -34.66 -37.56 8.25
CA LYS A 292 -35.50 -38.58 8.90
C LYS A 292 -34.68 -39.71 9.54
N LYS A 293 -33.53 -40.06 8.98
CA LYS A 293 -32.64 -41.07 9.55
C LYS A 293 -31.99 -40.55 10.84
N ILE A 294 -31.50 -39.31 10.82
CA ILE A 294 -30.87 -38.68 11.99
C ILE A 294 -31.87 -38.49 13.13
N GLU A 295 -33.07 -38.00 12.82
CA GLU A 295 -34.09 -37.66 13.84
C GLU A 295 -34.56 -38.88 14.65
N LYS A 296 -34.55 -40.08 14.06
CA LYS A 296 -34.88 -41.33 14.77
C LYS A 296 -33.97 -41.62 15.95
N GLU A 297 -32.74 -41.12 15.91
CA GLU A 297 -31.70 -41.42 16.90
C GLU A 297 -31.40 -40.22 17.80
N ARG A 298 -31.52 -38.99 17.28
CA ARG A 298 -31.01 -37.78 17.94
C ARG A 298 -31.86 -36.55 17.62
N ASN A 299 -31.88 -35.59 18.55
CA ASN A 299 -32.44 -34.27 18.26
C ASN A 299 -31.54 -33.52 17.26
N ILE A 300 -32.15 -32.70 16.41
CA ILE A 300 -31.44 -31.92 15.39
C ILE A 300 -31.41 -30.44 15.77
N ASP A 301 -30.22 -29.87 15.81
CA ASP A 301 -29.96 -28.45 15.96
C ASP A 301 -29.45 -27.87 14.63
N ILE A 302 -29.60 -26.56 14.43
CA ILE A 302 -29.15 -25.86 13.22
C ILE A 302 -28.23 -24.72 13.61
N TYR A 303 -27.05 -24.62 12.98
CA TYR A 303 -26.16 -23.48 13.10
C TYR A 303 -26.22 -22.61 11.84
N GLY A 304 -26.81 -21.42 11.97
CA GLY A 304 -27.02 -20.41 10.94
C GLY A 304 -28.49 -20.28 10.53
N MET A 305 -29.10 -19.13 10.80
CA MET A 305 -30.47 -18.78 10.38
C MET A 305 -30.47 -17.77 9.22
N GLY A 306 -29.55 -17.98 8.28
CA GLY A 306 -29.48 -17.31 6.99
C GLY A 306 -30.44 -17.92 5.95
N VAL A 307 -30.20 -17.65 4.67
CA VAL A 307 -31.08 -18.11 3.57
C VAL A 307 -31.18 -19.65 3.53
N VAL A 308 -30.05 -20.35 3.63
CA VAL A 308 -30.00 -21.83 3.61
C VAL A 308 -30.61 -22.41 4.88
N GLY A 309 -30.28 -21.88 6.05
CA GLY A 309 -30.86 -22.34 7.32
C GLY A 309 -32.38 -22.22 7.39
N LYS A 310 -32.94 -21.12 6.87
CA LYS A 310 -34.39 -20.95 6.75
C LYS A 310 -35.04 -22.00 5.83
N LEU A 311 -34.38 -22.33 4.71
CA LEU A 311 -34.83 -23.39 3.81
C LEU A 311 -34.79 -24.76 4.49
N ILE A 312 -33.73 -25.08 5.23
CA ILE A 312 -33.64 -26.31 6.04
C ILE A 312 -34.81 -26.38 7.02
N ILE A 313 -35.07 -25.29 7.77
CA ILE A 313 -36.19 -25.21 8.71
C ILE A 313 -37.52 -25.47 8.01
N ASP A 314 -37.74 -24.86 6.84
CA ASP A 314 -38.98 -25.06 6.08
C ASP A 314 -39.15 -26.53 5.66
N ARG A 315 -38.10 -27.13 5.09
CA ARG A 315 -38.13 -28.54 4.66
C ARG A 315 -38.32 -29.51 5.81
N MET A 316 -37.64 -29.28 6.95
CA MET A 316 -37.84 -30.06 8.17
C MET A 316 -39.31 -29.99 8.63
N ASN A 317 -39.91 -28.80 8.64
CA ASN A 317 -41.32 -28.65 9.00
C ASN A 317 -42.27 -29.36 8.02
N ASP A 318 -41.99 -29.30 6.72
CA ASP A 318 -42.79 -29.98 5.68
C ASP A 318 -42.84 -31.50 5.91
N ILE A 319 -41.75 -32.09 6.41
CA ILE A 319 -41.66 -33.52 6.75
C ILE A 319 -42.01 -33.84 8.21
N GLY A 320 -42.51 -32.86 8.97
CA GLY A 320 -42.99 -33.03 10.35
C GLY A 320 -41.93 -33.00 11.44
N ILE A 321 -40.69 -32.61 11.13
CA ILE A 321 -39.55 -32.57 12.05
C ILE A 321 -39.28 -31.11 12.48
N LYS A 322 -38.97 -30.91 13.76
CA LYS A 322 -38.64 -29.57 14.29
C LYS A 322 -37.23 -29.54 14.86
N PRO A 323 -36.42 -28.52 14.52
CA PRO A 323 -35.13 -28.35 15.18
C PRO A 323 -35.33 -27.99 16.65
N LYS A 324 -34.45 -28.50 17.52
CA LYS A 324 -34.49 -28.25 18.97
C LYS A 324 -33.89 -26.88 19.29
N TYR A 325 -32.69 -26.59 18.80
CA TYR A 325 -32.04 -25.29 18.87
C TYR A 325 -31.64 -24.77 17.49
N ILE A 326 -31.74 -23.46 17.31
CA ILE A 326 -31.22 -22.76 16.14
C ILE A 326 -30.25 -21.70 16.64
N TYR A 327 -29.01 -21.77 16.16
CA TYR A 327 -27.95 -20.85 16.52
C TYR A 327 -27.70 -19.87 15.39
N ASP A 328 -27.34 -18.64 15.73
CA ASP A 328 -26.82 -17.67 14.76
C ASP A 328 -25.94 -16.65 15.51
N ARG A 329 -25.06 -15.95 14.79
CA ARG A 329 -24.23 -14.89 15.39
C ARG A 329 -25.10 -13.74 15.89
N GLU A 330 -26.19 -13.46 15.17
CA GLU A 330 -27.15 -12.42 15.51
C GLU A 330 -28.47 -13.04 15.97
N GLU A 331 -29.14 -12.41 16.93
CA GLU A 331 -30.52 -12.80 17.28
C GLU A 331 -31.43 -12.50 16.08
N ARG A 332 -32.08 -13.54 15.57
CA ARG A 332 -32.97 -13.49 14.42
C ARG A 332 -34.27 -14.20 14.79
N ASN A 333 -35.36 -13.83 14.14
CA ASN A 333 -36.64 -14.53 14.22
C ASN A 333 -37.03 -15.04 12.84
N TYR A 334 -37.56 -16.26 12.77
CA TYR A 334 -38.10 -16.85 11.55
C TYR A 334 -39.28 -17.77 11.86
N LYS A 335 -40.47 -17.39 11.42
CA LYS A 335 -41.73 -18.06 11.77
C LYS A 335 -41.84 -18.23 13.30
N GLN A 336 -42.07 -19.46 13.78
CA GLN A 336 -42.13 -19.78 15.21
C GLN A 336 -40.76 -19.91 15.89
N TYR A 337 -39.65 -19.77 15.16
CA TYR A 337 -38.31 -19.98 15.67
C TYR A 337 -37.57 -18.68 15.96
N LYS A 338 -36.78 -18.71 17.02
CA LYS A 338 -35.83 -17.65 17.37
C LYS A 338 -34.43 -18.25 17.47
N SER A 339 -33.44 -17.62 16.83
CA SER A 339 -32.05 -18.04 17.00
C SER A 339 -31.49 -17.57 18.34
N ILE A 340 -30.56 -18.35 18.88
CA ILE A 340 -29.86 -18.05 20.14
C ILE A 340 -28.34 -18.09 19.92
N GLN A 341 -27.60 -17.42 20.79
CA GLN A 341 -26.15 -17.58 20.83
C GLN A 341 -25.77 -18.92 21.46
N LEU A 342 -24.69 -19.50 20.96
CA LEU A 342 -24.12 -20.75 21.46
C LEU A 342 -23.54 -20.54 22.87
N GLY A 343 -23.78 -21.47 23.80
CA GLY A 343 -23.12 -21.50 25.13
C GLY A 343 -24.03 -21.53 26.36
N LYS A 344 -25.35 -21.69 26.20
CA LYS A 344 -26.31 -21.75 27.33
C LYS A 344 -27.19 -23.00 27.35
N GLN A 345 -26.97 -23.93 26.43
CA GLN A 345 -27.85 -25.07 26.18
C GLN A 345 -27.34 -26.30 26.90
N LYS A 346 -28.26 -27.14 27.38
CA LYS A 346 -27.96 -28.39 28.08
C LYS A 346 -28.17 -29.58 27.16
N ASP A 347 -27.47 -30.68 27.46
CA ASP A 347 -27.62 -31.96 26.79
C ASP A 347 -27.41 -31.86 25.26
N VAL A 348 -26.37 -31.12 24.86
CA VAL A 348 -26.01 -30.89 23.44
C VAL A 348 -25.15 -32.02 22.88
N GLU A 349 -24.44 -32.76 23.74
CA GLU A 349 -23.59 -33.89 23.39
C GLU A 349 -24.36 -35.04 22.70
N ASN A 350 -25.67 -35.13 22.93
CA ASN A 350 -26.55 -36.13 22.34
C ASN A 350 -27.24 -35.63 21.06
N ASN A 351 -27.16 -34.33 20.76
CA ASN A 351 -27.80 -33.75 19.58
C ASN A 351 -26.87 -33.84 18.36
N VAL A 352 -27.47 -33.78 17.18
CA VAL A 352 -26.78 -33.52 15.91
C VAL A 352 -26.95 -32.06 15.57
N VAL A 353 -25.90 -31.42 15.05
CA VAL A 353 -25.98 -30.03 14.56
C VAL A 353 -25.65 -29.97 13.08
N ILE A 354 -26.53 -29.29 12.34
CA ILE A 354 -26.36 -29.04 10.90
C ILE A 354 -25.84 -27.62 10.72
N ILE A 355 -24.64 -27.49 10.16
CA ILE A 355 -24.05 -26.20 9.80
C ILE A 355 -24.65 -25.74 8.47
N ALA A 356 -25.52 -24.73 8.53
CA ALA A 356 -26.18 -24.12 7.38
C ALA A 356 -25.42 -22.91 6.80
N VAL A 357 -24.22 -22.63 7.33
CA VAL A 357 -23.34 -21.55 6.88
C VAL A 357 -22.20 -22.16 6.05
N MET A 358 -22.07 -21.77 4.77
CA MET A 358 -21.03 -22.32 3.89
C MET A 358 -19.65 -21.70 4.08
N ARG A 359 -19.58 -20.52 4.70
CA ARG A 359 -18.32 -19.84 5.01
C ARG A 359 -17.86 -20.23 6.41
N GLU A 360 -16.55 -20.22 6.63
CA GLU A 360 -15.95 -20.40 7.96
C GLU A 360 -16.37 -21.72 8.64
N GLN A 361 -16.68 -22.77 7.86
CA GLN A 361 -17.20 -24.05 8.35
C GLN A 361 -16.27 -24.69 9.40
N ASP A 362 -14.94 -24.68 9.18
CA ASP A 362 -13.95 -25.21 10.13
C ASP A 362 -13.95 -24.44 11.46
N SER A 363 -14.07 -23.12 11.40
CA SER A 363 -14.13 -22.26 12.59
C SER A 363 -15.41 -22.51 13.39
N ILE A 364 -16.55 -22.64 12.70
CA ILE A 364 -17.84 -22.97 13.31
C ILE A 364 -17.80 -24.36 13.94
N LYS A 365 -17.22 -25.34 13.23
CA LYS A 365 -17.04 -26.70 13.72
C LYS A 365 -16.20 -26.74 15.01
N GLY A 366 -15.06 -26.06 15.03
CA GLY A 366 -14.24 -25.91 16.25
C GLY A 366 -15.00 -25.23 17.40
N LEU A 367 -15.81 -24.21 17.09
CA LEU A 367 -16.66 -23.56 18.09
C LEU A 367 -17.72 -24.51 18.68
N LEU A 368 -18.36 -25.34 17.87
CA LEU A 368 -19.36 -26.32 18.31
C LEU A 368 -18.74 -27.39 19.20
N ILE A 369 -17.57 -27.93 18.84
CA ILE A 369 -16.84 -28.91 19.65
C ILE A 369 -16.48 -28.31 21.01
N ASN A 370 -15.96 -27.09 21.04
CA ASN A 370 -15.64 -26.38 22.29
C ASN A 370 -16.87 -26.13 23.17
N ASN A 371 -18.08 -26.21 22.62
CA ASN A 371 -19.34 -26.06 23.34
C ASN A 371 -20.06 -27.41 23.59
N GLY A 372 -19.35 -28.54 23.45
CA GLY A 372 -19.83 -29.85 23.90
C GLY A 372 -20.45 -30.74 22.82
N TYR A 373 -20.47 -30.33 21.55
CA TYR A 373 -20.88 -31.22 20.46
C TYR A 373 -19.78 -32.26 20.17
N ILE A 374 -20.20 -33.50 19.90
CA ILE A 374 -19.30 -34.57 19.44
C ILE A 374 -19.01 -34.35 17.96
N ASP A 375 -17.75 -34.50 17.54
CA ASP A 375 -17.30 -34.23 16.17
C ASP A 375 -18.12 -34.99 15.11
N ASP A 376 -18.38 -36.28 15.36
CA ASP A 376 -19.17 -37.17 14.49
C ASP A 376 -20.66 -36.77 14.36
N ASN A 377 -21.14 -35.86 15.22
CA ASN A 377 -22.51 -35.35 15.22
C ASN A 377 -22.62 -33.97 14.55
N ILE A 378 -21.54 -33.44 13.96
CA ILE A 378 -21.53 -32.16 13.27
C ILE A 378 -21.57 -32.41 11.77
N TYR A 379 -22.67 -32.04 11.12
CA TYR A 379 -22.86 -32.21 9.68
C TYR A 379 -22.76 -30.86 8.99
N LEU A 380 -22.03 -30.82 7.88
CA LEU A 380 -22.20 -29.75 6.91
C LEU A 380 -23.50 -30.03 6.14
N VAL A 381 -24.25 -28.99 5.78
CA VAL A 381 -25.43 -29.20 4.93
C VAL A 381 -25.07 -29.84 3.59
N ASP A 382 -23.85 -29.63 3.08
CA ASP A 382 -23.32 -30.30 1.90
C ASP A 382 -23.29 -31.84 2.06
N ASP A 383 -23.14 -32.37 3.28
CA ASP A 383 -23.11 -33.82 3.56
C ASP A 383 -24.51 -34.45 3.48
N LEU A 384 -25.56 -33.63 3.55
CA LEU A 384 -26.95 -34.08 3.68
C LEU A 384 -27.70 -34.08 2.36
N VAL A 385 -27.18 -33.41 1.33
CA VAL A 385 -27.80 -33.30 0.00
C VAL A 385 -27.26 -34.29 -1.01
#